data_AF-A0A1B3XUC8-F1
#
_entry.id   AF-A0A1B3XUC8-F1
#
_cell.length_a   1.000
_cell.length_b   1.000
_cell.length_c   1.000
_cell.angle_alpha   90.00
_cell.angle_beta   90.00
_cell.angle_gamma   90.00
#
_symmetry.space_group_name_H-M   'P 1'
#
loop_
_entity.id
_entity.type
_entity.pdbx_description
1 polymer ?
#
loop_
_entity_poly.entity_id
_entity_poly.type
_entity_poly.pdbx_seq_one_letter_code
_entity_poly.pdbx_strand_id
1 'polypeptide(L)' 'MNLSLIGLLISYSMALYLFSTAFYEAIRFSREKGKVNGSTFLFSFTFAMIFTRITYLFHPY' A
#
# COMPACT_ATOMS: atom_id res chain seq x y z
N MET A 1 -16.82 4.38 -19.59
CA MET A 1 -15.52 4.16 -18.92
C MET A 1 -15.42 2.67 -18.63
N ASN A 2 -14.36 1.98 -19.08
CA ASN A 2 -14.26 0.53 -18.95
C ASN A 2 -14.13 0.13 -17.47
N LEU A 3 -14.90 -0.88 -17.05
CA LEU A 3 -14.92 -1.36 -15.66
C LEU A 3 -13.52 -1.79 -15.18
N SER A 4 -12.73 -2.40 -16.07
CA SER A 4 -11.33 -2.78 -15.81
C SER A 4 -10.42 -1.58 -15.55
N LEU A 5 -10.65 -0.46 -16.26
CA LEU A 5 -9.86 0.76 -16.13
C LEU A 5 -10.16 1.46 -14.79
N ILE A 6 -11.43 1.45 -14.36
CA ILE A 6 -11.84 1.93 -13.04
C ILE A 6 -11.23 1.05 -11.94
N GLY A 7 -11.30 -0.29 -12.08
CA GLY A 7 -10.70 -1.23 -11.15
C GLY A 7 -9.19 -1.03 -11.01
N LEU A 8 -8.48 -0.87 -12.13
CA LEU A 8 -7.05 -0.57 -12.16
C LEU A 8 -6.72 0.72 -11.40
N LEU A 9 -7.47 1.79 -11.67
CA LEU A 9 -7.22 3.11 -11.10
C LEU A 9 -7.44 3.11 -9.58
N ILE A 10 -8.48 2.41 -9.11
CA ILE A 10 -8.75 2.22 -7.68
C ILE A 10 -7.65 1.38 -7.02
N SER A 11 -7.31 0.21 -7.58
CA SER A 11 -6.28 -0.68 -7.02
C SER A 11 -4.90 -0.01 -6.98
N TYR A 12 -4.54 0.72 -8.04
CA TYR A 12 -3.29 1.47 -8.11
C TYR A 12 -3.26 2.61 -7.09
N SER A 13 -4.33 3.38 -6.98
CA SER A 13 -4.43 4.49 -6.01
C SER A 13 -4.33 3.97 -4.57
N MET A 14 -4.96 2.83 -4.29
CA MET A 14 -4.90 2.21 -2.96
C MET A 14 -3.52 1.65 -2.64
N ALA A 15 -2.83 1.06 -3.62
CA ALA A 15 -1.45 0.62 -3.46
C ALA A 15 -0.51 1.80 -3.12
N LEU A 16 -0.64 2.93 -3.82
CA LEU A 16 0.12 4.16 -3.53
C LEU A 16 -0.19 4.72 -2.13
N TYR A 17 -1.46 4.71 -1.72
CA TYR A 17 -1.85 5.13 -0.38
C TYR A 17 -1.20 4.27 0.69
N LEU A 18 -1.33 2.94 0.59
CA LEU A 18 -0.75 1.99 1.55
C LEU A 18 0.78 2.09 1.59
N PHE A 19 1.44 2.27 0.44
CA PHE A 19 2.88 2.51 0.38
C PHE A 19 3.27 3.80 1.09
N SER A 20 2.55 4.90 0.85
CA SER A 20 2.83 6.20 1.46
C SER A 20 2.64 6.16 2.97
N THR A 21 1.58 5.51 3.45
CA THR A 21 1.33 5.32 4.89
C THR A 21 2.42 4.46 5.52
N ALA A 22 2.81 3.35 4.88
CA ALA A 22 3.91 2.53 5.36
C ALA A 22 5.23 3.32 5.40
N PHE A 23 5.54 4.11 4.38
CA PHE A 23 6.76 4.93 4.36
C PHE A 23 6.76 6.00 5.45
N TYR A 24 5.61 6.66 5.68
CA TYR A 24 5.45 7.63 6.75
C TYR A 24 5.64 6.99 8.13
N GLU A 25 5.07 5.82 8.36
CA GLU A 25 5.26 5.09 9.62
C GLU A 25 6.69 4.59 9.82
N ALA A 26 7.37 4.16 8.76
CA ALA A 26 8.79 3.80 8.82
C ALA A 26 9.66 4.99 9.24
N ILE A 27 9.41 6.18 8.67
CA ILE A 27 10.10 7.42 9.07
C ILE A 27 9.79 7.78 10.52
N ARG A 28 8.52 7.63 10.94
CA ARG A 28 8.11 7.88 12.33
C ARG A 28 8.82 6.94 13.30
N PHE A 29 8.90 5.65 12.97
CA PHE A 29 9.67 4.67 13.75
C PHE A 29 11.15 4.99 13.82
N SER A 30 11.74 5.47 12.73
CA SER A 30 13.14 5.86 12.72
C SER A 30 13.42 7.08 13.63
N ARG A 31 12.41 7.89 13.96
CA ARG A 31 12.55 9.07 14.83
C ARG A 31 12.13 8.83 16.29
N GLU A 32 11.16 7.94 16.54
CA GLU A 32 10.71 7.63 17.90
C GLU A 32 11.70 6.69 18.61
N LYS A 33 12.39 7.18 19.67
CA LYS A 33 13.30 6.39 20.51
C LYS A 33 12.59 5.47 21.54
N GLY A 34 11.26 5.33 21.46
CA GLY A 34 10.42 4.61 22.44
C GLY A 34 9.87 3.27 21.95
N LYS A 35 8.89 2.69 22.68
CA LYS A 35 8.14 1.50 22.23
C LYS A 35 7.30 1.88 20.99
N VAL A 36 7.77 1.49 19.82
CA VAL A 36 7.06 1.71 18.56
C VAL A 36 6.23 0.50 18.17
N ASN A 37 4.93 0.70 17.96
CA ASN A 37 4.02 -0.33 17.46
C ASN A 37 4.21 -0.52 15.96
N GLY A 38 5.16 -1.39 15.62
CA GLY A 38 5.54 -1.79 14.25
C GLY A 38 4.45 -2.44 13.40
N SER A 39 3.34 -2.82 14.02
CA SER A 39 2.29 -3.60 13.40
C SER A 39 1.62 -2.86 12.24
N THR A 40 1.30 -1.58 12.39
CA THR A 40 0.60 -0.81 11.36
C THR A 40 1.44 -0.68 10.07
N PHE A 41 2.76 -0.57 10.20
CA PHE A 41 3.68 -0.54 9.07
C PHE A 41 3.71 -1.89 8.38
N LEU A 42 3.87 -2.96 9.17
CA LEU A 42 3.98 -4.32 8.66
C LEU A 42 2.70 -4.72 7.90
N PHE A 43 1.54 -4.37 8.46
CA PHE A 43 0.25 -4.59 7.80
C PHE A 43 0.13 -3.71 6.55
N SER A 44 0.37 -2.40 6.63
CA SER A 44 0.25 -1.49 5.49
C SER A 44 1.16 -1.89 4.33
N PHE A 45 2.40 -2.28 4.61
CA PHE A 45 3.36 -2.75 3.61
C PHE A 45 2.93 -4.08 2.98
N THR A 46 2.47 -5.03 3.79
CA THR A 46 1.98 -6.33 3.29
C THR A 46 0.75 -6.15 2.41
N PHE A 47 -0.21 -5.32 2.85
CA PHE A 47 -1.39 -5.00 2.06
C PHE A 47 -1.05 -4.24 0.79
N ALA A 48 -0.05 -3.34 0.81
CA ALA A 48 0.43 -2.65 -0.39
C ALA A 48 0.91 -3.65 -1.45
N MET A 49 1.72 -4.63 -1.06
CA MET A 49 2.21 -5.70 -1.94
C MET A 49 1.07 -6.56 -2.53
N ILE A 50 0.05 -6.86 -1.72
CA ILE A 50 -1.14 -7.59 -2.17
C ILE A 50 -1.93 -6.76 -3.20
N PHE A 51 -2.17 -5.48 -2.91
CA PHE A 51 -2.87 -4.60 -3.85
C PHE A 51 -2.10 -4.41 -5.15
N THR A 52 -0.77 -4.31 -5.11
CA THR A 52 0.06 -4.31 -6.33
C THR A 52 -0.16 -5.57 -7.17
N ARG A 53 -0.20 -6.76 -6.54
CA ARG A 53 -0.54 -8.01 -7.26
C ARG A 53 -1.96 -8.00 -7.83
N ILE A 54 -2.92 -7.45 -7.11
CA ILE A 54 -4.30 -7.34 -7.58
C ILE A 54 -4.38 -6.42 -8.81
N THR A 55 -3.62 -5.32 -8.85
CA THR A 55 -3.54 -4.43 -10.02
C THR A 55 -3.10 -5.19 -11.28
N TYR A 56 -2.18 -6.16 -11.17
CA TYR A 56 -1.78 -7.04 -12.27
C TYR A 56 -2.90 -7.99 -12.75
N LEU A 57 -3.88 -8.32 -11.92
CA LEU A 57 -5.04 -9.12 -12.35
C LEU A 57 -6.01 -8.33 -13.22
N PHE A 58 -6.06 -7.00 -13.05
CA PHE A 58 -6.93 -6.12 -13.85
C PHE A 58 -6.26 -5.61 -15.14
N HIS A 59 -4.94 -5.67 -15.21
CA HIS A 59 -4.17 -5.46 -16.44
C HIS A 59 -3.16 -6.60 -16.62
N PRO A 60 -3.63 -7.84 -16.88
CA PRO A 60 -2.74 -8.90 -17.33
C PRO A 60 -2.24 -8.48 -18.71
N TYR A 61 -0.94 -8.28 -18.84
CA TYR A 61 -0.30 -8.12 -20.14
C TYR A 61 -0.61 -9.32 -21.04
#